data_AF-A0A9K3GRT0-F1
#
_entry.id   AF-A0A9K3GRT0-F1
#
_cell.length_a   1.000
_cell.length_b   1.000
_cell.length_c   1.000
_cell.angle_alpha   90.00
_cell.angle_beta   90.00
_cell.angle_gamma   90.00
#
_symmetry.space_group_name_H-M   'P 1'
#
loop_
_entity.id
_entity.type
_entity.pdbx_description
1 polymer ?
#
loop_
_entity_poly.entity_id
_entity_poly.type
_entity_poly.pdbx_seq_one_letter_code
_entity_poly.pdbx_strand_id
1 'polypeptide(L)' 'MRPMDIPDAGLLCDLLWSDPDTDIKGWGESERGVSYIFGADVVMKFLRENNLDLICRAHQ' A
#
# COMPACT_ATOMS: atom_id res chain seq x y z
N MET A 1 13.10 5.66 14.02
CA MET A 1 14.01 5.02 15.00
C MET A 1 13.28 3.81 15.57
N ARG A 2 13.93 2.67 15.74
CA ARG A 2 13.32 1.43 16.30
C ARG A 2 13.82 1.24 17.74
N PRO A 3 13.03 0.63 18.66
CA PRO A 3 11.66 0.11 18.48
C PRO A 3 10.59 1.20 18.45
N MET A 4 9.42 0.90 17.89
CA MET A 4 8.28 1.81 17.76
C MET A 4 6.98 0.99 17.58
N ASP A 5 5.88 1.47 18.14
CA ASP A 5 4.54 0.93 17.89
C ASP A 5 4.04 1.31 16.49
N ILE A 6 3.12 0.52 15.93
CA ILE A 6 2.53 0.85 14.63
C ILE A 6 1.56 2.02 14.84
N PRO A 7 1.75 3.17 14.18
CA PRO A 7 0.81 4.30 14.28
C PRO A 7 -0.50 3.98 13.57
N ASP A 8 -1.57 4.67 13.96
CA ASP A 8 -2.90 4.49 13.34
C ASP A 8 -2.94 5.00 11.87
N ALA A 9 -2.00 5.84 11.47
CA ALA A 9 -1.91 6.40 10.12
C ALA A 9 -0.47 6.66 9.66
N GLY A 10 -0.30 6.81 8.35
CA GLY A 10 0.97 7.14 7.69
C GLY A 10 1.78 5.91 7.28
N LEU A 11 2.99 6.16 6.78
CA LEU A 11 3.76 5.18 6.01
C LEU A 11 3.89 3.79 6.66
N LEU A 12 4.15 3.70 7.96
CA LEU A 12 4.31 2.40 8.62
C LEU A 12 2.99 1.63 8.70
N CYS A 13 1.87 2.34 8.93
CA CYS A 13 0.53 1.77 8.86
C CYS A 13 0.24 1.30 7.42
N ASP A 14 0.52 2.16 6.44
CA ASP A 14 0.20 1.89 5.04
C ASP A 14 0.99 0.71 4.46
N LEU A 15 2.27 0.58 4.83
CA LEU A 15 3.10 -0.57 4.45
C LEU A 15 2.57 -1.90 4.98
N LEU A 16 1.83 -1.90 6.08
CA LEU A 16 1.33 -3.10 6.75
C LEU A 16 -0.12 -3.43 6.39
N TRP A 17 -0.94 -2.41 6.12
CA TRP A 17 -2.40 -2.56 6.04
C TRP A 17 -3.03 -2.17 4.70
N SER A 18 -2.28 -1.62 3.74
CA SER A 18 -2.82 -1.33 2.41
C SER A 18 -2.96 -2.59 1.54
N ASP A 19 -3.99 -2.62 0.68
CA ASP A 19 -4.31 -3.76 -0.20
C ASP A 19 -4.44 -3.31 -1.68
N PRO A 20 -4.09 -4.17 -2.65
CA PRO A 20 -4.35 -3.88 -4.06
C PRO A 20 -5.83 -4.09 -4.40
N ASP A 21 -6.36 -3.27 -5.32
CA ASP A 21 -7.71 -3.45 -5.87
C ASP A 21 -7.69 -3.24 -7.40
N THR A 22 -8.23 -4.21 -8.14
CA THR A 22 -8.25 -4.23 -9.61
C THR A 22 -9.32 -3.33 -10.22
N ASP A 23 -10.32 -2.93 -9.44
CA ASP A 23 -11.49 -2.21 -9.91
C ASP A 23 -11.34 -0.68 -9.77
N ILE A 24 -10.22 -0.22 -9.22
CA ILE A 24 -9.93 1.21 -9.04
C ILE A 24 -8.71 1.70 -9.82
N LYS A 25 -8.64 3.03 -9.97
CA LYS A 25 -7.47 3.76 -10.45
C LYS A 25 -7.00 4.73 -9.37
N GLY A 26 -5.71 4.75 -9.07
CA GLY A 26 -5.13 5.59 -8.02
C GLY A 26 -5.33 4.99 -6.63
N TRP A 27 -5.75 5.81 -5.68
CA TRP A 27 -5.94 5.43 -4.27
C TRP A 27 -7.42 5.49 -3.90
N GLY A 28 -7.86 4.57 -3.04
CA GLY A 28 -9.21 4.52 -2.49
C GLY A 28 -9.22 4.21 -0.99
N GLU A 29 -10.36 4.40 -0.34
CA GLU A 29 -10.55 4.04 1.07
C GLU A 29 -10.65 2.52 1.23
N SER A 30 -9.98 1.98 2.25
CA SER A 30 -10.05 0.56 2.56
C SER A 30 -11.34 0.21 3.32
N GLU A 31 -12.03 -0.83 2.89
CA GLU A 31 -13.19 -1.38 3.62
C GLU A 31 -12.81 -1.94 5.01
N ARG A 32 -11.51 -2.15 5.27
CA ARG A 32 -11.00 -2.56 6.59
C ARG A 32 -11.04 -1.43 7.62
N GLY A 33 -11.32 -0.19 7.19
CA GLY A 33 -11.32 0.99 8.06
C GLY A 33 -9.91 1.43 8.50
N VAL A 34 -8.85 0.89 7.89
CA VAL A 34 -7.45 1.25 8.13
C VAL A 34 -6.70 1.29 6.81
N SER A 35 -5.85 2.31 6.64
CA SER A 35 -5.09 2.56 5.41
C SER A 35 -5.97 2.65 4.15
N TYR A 36 -5.41 2.29 2.99
CA TYR A 36 -5.95 2.54 1.66
C TYR A 36 -5.91 1.29 0.79
N ILE A 37 -6.75 1.27 -0.24
CA ILE A 37 -6.59 0.40 -1.40
C ILE A 37 -5.87 1.15 -2.52
N PHE A 38 -5.13 0.43 -3.37
CA PHE A 38 -4.40 1.02 -4.49
C PHE A 38 -4.56 0.23 -5.80
N GLY A 39 -4.71 0.97 -6.88
CA GLY A 39 -4.87 0.43 -8.23
C GLY A 39 -3.54 0.00 -8.88
N ALA A 40 -3.65 -0.74 -9.98
CA ALA A 40 -2.50 -1.20 -10.75
C ALA A 40 -1.60 -0.05 -11.27
N ASP A 41 -2.16 1.14 -11.51
CA ASP A 41 -1.41 2.32 -11.94
C ASP A 41 -0.44 2.82 -10.85
N VAL A 42 -0.83 2.73 -9.57
CA VAL A 42 0.04 3.05 -8.43
C VAL A 42 1.20 2.07 -8.34
N VAL A 43 0.95 0.76 -8.52
CA VAL A 43 1.98 -0.27 -8.56
C VAL A 43 2.98 0.01 -9.67
N MET A 44 2.51 0.23 -10.90
CA MET A 44 3.36 0.47 -12.06
C MET A 44 4.19 1.75 -11.91
N LYS A 45 3.62 2.80 -11.33
CA LYS A 45 4.35 4.04 -11.03
C LYS A 45 5.46 3.78 -10.02
N PHE A 46 5.14 3.13 -8.90
CA PHE A 46 6.12 2.81 -7.84
C PHE A 46 7.28 1.96 -8.36
N LEU A 47 6.98 0.91 -9.12
CA LEU A 47 8.00 0.03 -9.72
C LEU A 47 8.94 0.81 -10.64
N ARG A 48 8.40 1.65 -11.52
CA ARG A 48 9.18 2.48 -12.45
C ARG A 48 10.07 3.49 -11.72
N GLU A 49 9.52 4.18 -10.73
CA GLU A 49 10.26 5.22 -9.99
C GLU A 49 11.38 4.63 -9.13
N ASN A 50 11.25 3.38 -8.69
CA ASN A 50 12.23 2.71 -7.84
C ASN A 50 13.10 1.68 -8.58
N ASN A 51 12.96 1.56 -9.91
CA ASN A 51 13.68 0.58 -10.73
C ASN A 51 13.54 -0.85 -10.19
N LEU A 52 12.29 -1.27 -9.93
CA LEU A 52 11.92 -2.58 -9.44
C LEU A 52 11.02 -3.29 -10.46
N ASP A 53 11.04 -4.63 -10.43
CA ASP A 53 10.24 -5.46 -11.35
C ASP A 53 8.94 -5.98 -10.72
N LEU A 54 8.91 -6.19 -9.41
CA LEU A 54 7.83 -6.87 -8.70
C LEU A 54 7.64 -6.34 -7.28
N ILE A 55 6.38 -6.18 -6.87
CA ILE A 55 5.99 -6.09 -5.46
C ILE A 55 5.52 -7.47 -5.01
N CYS A 56 6.25 -8.09 -4.09
CA CYS A 56 5.82 -9.31 -3.41
C CYS A 56 5.26 -8.95 -2.03
N ARG A 57 4.03 -9.35 -1.74
CA ARG A 57 3.32 -9.00 -0.50
C ARG A 57 2.41 -10.14 -0.04
N ALA A 58 1.95 -10.09 1.21
CA ALA A 58 1.06 -11.06 1.84
C ALA A 58 -0.27 -10.39 2.20
N HIS A 59 -0.68 -10.43 3.48
CA HIS A 59 -1.90 -9.88 4.09
C HIS A 59 -3.25 -10.41 3.55
N GLN A 60 -3.39 -10.58 2.25
CA GLN A 60 -4.63 -10.98 1.58
C GLN A 60 -4.50 -12.34 0.90
#